data_AF-A0A914D3R7-F1
#
_entry.id   AF-A0A914D3R7-F1
#
_cell.length_a   1.000
_cell.length_b   1.000
_cell.length_c   1.000
_cell.angle_alpha   90.00
_cell.angle_beta   90.00
_cell.angle_gamma   90.00
#
_symmetry.space_group_name_H-M   'P 1'
#
loop_
_entity.id
_entity.type
_entity.pdbx_description
1 polymer ?
#
loop_
_entity_poly.entity_id
_entity_poly.type
_entity_poly.pdbx_seq_one_letter_code
_entity_poly.pdbx_strand_id
1 'polypeptide(L)'
;MAVRRPGCAFCRKEAKELSSIKDQLDKAGVRLLGVVHETKGVNEFKPYLAGDVYYDSEKKFFGPKERWLPLWMGFLRFSTYANLYKTKKAGVEGNMEGEGRLLGGVYLINKNEMVYGHLEKEWGDNVEIEEILEALKKI
;
A
#
# COMPACT_ATOMS: atom_id res chain seq x y z
N MET A 1 -1.89 2.29 -5.41
CA MET A 1 -1.47 1.41 -4.32
C MET A 1 -2.26 0.11 -4.38
N ALA A 2 -1.60 -1.02 -4.65
CA ALA A 2 -2.16 -2.35 -4.45
C ALA A 2 -2.06 -2.70 -2.96
N VAL A 3 -3.19 -2.69 -2.28
CA VAL A 3 -3.30 -2.84 -0.83
C VAL A 3 -3.30 -4.32 -0.48
N ARG A 4 -2.26 -4.76 0.24
CA ARG A 4 -2.13 -6.15 0.71
C ARG A 4 -3.32 -6.61 1.54
N ARG A 5 -3.66 -5.85 2.59
CA ARG A 5 -4.77 -6.17 3.49
C ARG A 5 -5.37 -4.88 4.04
N PRO A 6 -6.61 -4.52 3.68
CA PRO A 6 -7.26 -3.30 4.16
C PRO A 6 -7.31 -3.18 5.69
N GLY A 7 -7.45 -4.32 6.36
CA GLY A 7 -7.41 -4.43 7.82
C GLY A 7 -6.05 -4.21 8.47
N CYS A 8 -4.94 -4.33 7.73
CA CYS A 8 -3.60 -4.24 8.30
C CYS A 8 -3.22 -2.80 8.68
N ALA A 9 -2.67 -2.64 9.88
CA ALA A 9 -2.18 -1.35 10.37
C ALA A 9 -1.05 -0.77 9.50
N PHE A 10 -0.18 -1.62 8.93
CA PHE A 10 0.88 -1.20 8.02
C PHE A 10 0.31 -0.58 6.74
N CYS A 11 -0.64 -1.26 6.11
CA CYS A 11 -1.27 -0.79 4.88
C CYS A 11 -2.07 0.50 5.13
N ARG A 12 -2.72 0.64 6.29
CA ARG A 12 -3.41 1.89 6.69
C ARG A 12 -2.42 3.04 6.91
N LYS A 13 -1.27 2.77 7.53
CA LYS A 13 -0.20 3.76 7.71
C LYS A 13 0.32 4.25 6.36
N GLU A 14 0.66 3.33 5.46
CA GLU A 14 1.14 3.68 4.12
C GLU A 14 0.08 4.45 3.31
N ALA A 15 -1.18 4.05 3.37
CA ALA A 15 -2.28 4.78 2.74
C ALA A 15 -2.39 6.22 3.26
N LYS A 16 -2.22 6.42 4.57
CA LYS A 16 -2.23 7.75 5.20
C LYS A 16 -1.02 8.59 4.77
N GLU A 17 0.15 7.96 4.66
CA GLU A 17 1.38 8.59 4.17
C GLU A 17 1.22 9.04 2.71
N LEU A 18 0.71 8.17 1.83
CA LEU A 18 0.39 8.53 0.44
C LEU A 18 -0.68 9.61 0.33
N SER A 19 -1.65 9.61 1.23
CA SER A 19 -2.70 10.63 1.26
C SER A 19 -2.17 12.01 1.66
N SER A 20 -1.07 12.06 2.43
CA SER A 20 -0.44 13.33 2.84
C SER A 20 0.16 14.10 1.66
N ILE A 21 0.54 13.41 0.58
CA ILE A 21 1.07 14.01 -0.65
C ILE A 21 0.02 14.19 -1.75
N LYS A 22 -1.27 13.97 -1.45
CA LYS A 22 -2.34 14.06 -2.45
C LYS A 22 -2.35 15.41 -3.19
N ASP A 23 -2.17 16.51 -2.49
CA ASP A 23 -2.16 17.84 -3.11
C ASP A 23 -1.03 18.01 -4.14
N GLN A 24 0.11 17.36 -3.92
CA GLN A 24 1.23 17.36 -4.87
C GLN A 24 0.93 16.47 -6.08
N LEU A 25 0.30 15.31 -5.85
CA LEU A 25 -0.16 14.42 -6.91
C LEU A 25 -1.21 15.11 -7.80
N ASP A 26 -2.20 15.76 -7.19
CA ASP A 26 -3.26 16.47 -7.91
C ASP A 26 -2.71 17.62 -8.77
N LYS A 27 -1.72 18.37 -8.26
CA LYS A 27 -1.02 19.43 -9.03
C LYS A 27 -0.27 18.88 -10.24
N ALA A 28 0.25 17.66 -10.14
CA ALA A 28 0.87 16.94 -11.25
C ALA A 28 -0.16 16.25 -12.17
N GLY A 29 -1.46 16.36 -11.88
CA GLY A 29 -2.52 15.68 -12.63
C GLY A 29 -2.58 14.16 -12.39
N VAL A 30 -1.93 13.67 -11.32
CA VAL A 30 -1.86 12.26 -10.96
C VAL A 30 -2.93 11.92 -9.91
N ARG A 31 -3.72 10.89 -10.17
CA ARG A 31 -4.75 10.41 -9.24
C ARG A 31 -4.20 9.34 -8.30
N LEU A 32 -4.43 9.50 -7.00
CA LEU A 32 -4.16 8.48 -6.01
C LEU A 32 -5.31 7.46 -5.99
N LEU A 33 -5.00 6.18 -6.24
CA LEU A 33 -5.97 5.09 -6.22
C LEU A 33 -5.50 3.94 -5.32
N GLY A 34 -6.43 3.35 -4.58
CA GLY A 34 -6.27 2.10 -3.84
C GLY A 34 -6.88 0.94 -4.60
N VAL A 35 -6.19 -0.19 -4.68
CA VAL A 35 -6.69 -1.42 -5.30
C VAL A 35 -6.64 -2.53 -4.26
N VAL A 36 -7.76 -3.18 -4.01
CA VAL A 36 -7.91 -4.25 -3.01
C VAL A 36 -8.33 -5.54 -3.69
N HIS A 37 -7.78 -6.68 -3.24
CA HIS A 37 -8.20 -8.01 -3.71
C HIS A 37 -9.33 -8.63 -2.86
N GLU A 38 -9.65 -8.01 -1.73
CA GLU A 38 -10.72 -8.43 -0.83
C GLU A 38 -11.57 -7.25 -0.37
N THR A 39 -12.84 -7.52 -0.07
CA THR A 39 -13.79 -6.50 0.41
C THR A 39 -13.82 -6.37 1.93
N LYS A 40 -13.23 -7.34 2.65
CA LYS A 40 -13.16 -7.35 4.11
C LYS A 40 -12.22 -6.25 4.60
N GLY A 41 -12.67 -5.45 5.57
CA GLY A 41 -11.84 -4.36 6.13
C GLY A 41 -11.77 -3.10 5.26
N VAL A 42 -12.44 -3.05 4.10
CA VAL A 42 -12.35 -1.93 3.14
C VAL A 42 -13.05 -0.68 3.68
N ASN A 43 -14.18 -0.84 4.36
CA ASN A 43 -14.92 0.30 4.91
C ASN A 43 -14.10 1.01 6.00
N GLU A 44 -13.38 0.26 6.82
CA GLU A 44 -12.46 0.77 7.83
C GLU A 44 -11.16 1.32 7.22
N PHE A 45 -10.79 0.88 6.02
CA PHE A 45 -9.61 1.37 5.31
C PHE A 45 -9.85 2.70 4.59
N LYS A 46 -11.05 2.93 4.05
CA LYS A 46 -11.42 4.14 3.29
C LYS A 46 -11.00 5.46 3.96
N PRO A 47 -11.17 5.67 5.28
CA PRO A 47 -10.75 6.93 5.92
C PRO A 47 -9.25 7.21 5.88
N TYR A 48 -8.41 6.20 5.67
CA TYR A 48 -6.96 6.34 5.61
C TYR A 48 -6.44 6.70 4.22
N LEU A 49 -7.25 6.50 3.18
CA LEU A 49 -6.90 6.79 1.81
C LEU A 49 -7.76 7.94 1.26
N ALA A 50 -7.15 9.05 0.90
CA ALA A 50 -7.83 10.21 0.32
C ALA A 50 -8.19 10.04 -1.17
N GLY A 51 -7.99 8.83 -1.72
CA GLY A 51 -8.27 8.46 -3.10
C GLY A 51 -9.31 7.34 -3.20
N ASP A 52 -9.78 7.07 -4.42
CA ASP A 52 -10.80 6.04 -4.65
C ASP A 52 -10.23 4.63 -4.45
N VAL A 53 -11.06 3.72 -3.93
CA VAL A 53 -10.71 2.31 -3.73
C VAL A 53 -11.46 1.44 -4.73
N TYR A 54 -10.72 0.64 -5.49
CA TYR A 54 -11.23 -0.28 -6.50
C TYR A 54 -11.00 -1.73 -6.08
N TYR A 55 -11.93 -2.60 -6.48
CA TYR A 55 -11.84 -4.03 -6.25
C TYR A 55 -11.25 -4.74 -7.46
N ASP A 56 -10.14 -5.45 -7.27
CA ASP A 56 -9.48 -6.28 -8.26
C ASP A 56 -9.72 -7.76 -7.93
N SER A 57 -10.81 -8.31 -8.49
CA SER A 57 -11.19 -9.71 -8.28
C SER A 57 -10.20 -10.70 -8.90
N GLU A 58 -9.49 -10.28 -9.95
CA GLU A 58 -8.53 -11.13 -10.68
C GLU A 58 -7.09 -11.01 -10.14
N LYS A 59 -6.86 -10.11 -9.18
CA LYS A 59 -5.55 -9.85 -8.55
C LYS A 59 -4.44 -9.47 -9.53
N LYS A 60 -4.80 -8.90 -10.68
CA LYS A 60 -3.85 -8.48 -11.73
C LYS A 60 -2.83 -7.47 -11.20
N PHE A 61 -3.23 -6.60 -10.29
CA PHE A 61 -2.34 -5.60 -9.68
C PHE A 61 -1.37 -6.18 -8.64
N PHE A 62 -1.49 -7.46 -8.29
CA PHE A 62 -0.58 -8.16 -7.38
C PHE A 62 0.54 -8.91 -8.14
N GLY A 63 0.60 -8.71 -9.46
CA GLY A 63 1.62 -9.20 -10.37
C GLY A 63 1.22 -10.48 -11.10
N PRO A 64 1.84 -10.79 -12.26
CA PRO A 64 1.59 -12.03 -13.01
C PRO A 64 1.97 -13.27 -12.19
N LYS A 65 2.89 -13.11 -11.23
CA LYS A 65 3.23 -14.10 -10.23
C LYS A 65 2.98 -13.50 -8.86
N GLU A 66 1.93 -13.98 -8.21
CA GLU A 66 1.57 -13.58 -6.86
C GLU A 66 2.73 -13.85 -5.89
N ARG A 67 3.00 -12.88 -5.02
CA ARG A 67 4.08 -12.96 -4.04
C ARG A 67 3.49 -13.23 -2.66
N TRP A 68 3.76 -14.41 -2.14
CA TRP A 68 3.21 -14.88 -0.88
C TRP A 68 4.28 -14.91 0.19
N LEU A 69 4.04 -14.23 1.31
CA LEU A 69 4.88 -14.29 2.49
C LEU A 69 4.15 -15.08 3.59
N PRO A 70 4.61 -16.29 3.94
CA PRO A 70 4.03 -17.06 5.04
C PRO A 70 4.09 -16.29 6.35
N LEU A 71 3.03 -16.41 7.16
CA LEU A 71 2.89 -15.63 8.39
C LEU A 71 4.08 -15.81 9.33
N TRP A 72 4.55 -17.05 9.50
CA TRP A 72 5.68 -17.38 10.37
C TRP A 72 6.97 -16.69 9.92
N MET A 73 7.23 -16.57 8.62
CA MET A 73 8.38 -15.82 8.11
C MET A 73 8.24 -14.33 8.37
N GLY A 74 7.02 -13.77 8.26
CA GLY A 74 6.77 -12.38 8.58
C GLY A 74 7.08 -12.04 10.04
N PHE A 75 6.73 -12.92 10.98
CA PHE A 75 7.01 -12.75 12.41
C PHE A 75 8.49 -12.95 12.80
N LEU A 76 9.30 -13.63 11.98
CA LEU A 76 10.73 -13.81 12.25
C LEU A 76 11.58 -12.59 11.88
N ARG A 77 11.03 -11.63 11.13
CA ARG A 77 11.78 -10.47 10.64
C ARG A 77 11.78 -9.32 11.65
N PHE A 78 12.96 -8.77 11.93
CA PHE A 78 13.12 -7.61 12.83
C PHE A 78 12.39 -6.35 12.31
N SER A 79 12.37 -6.17 10.99
CA SER A 79 11.66 -5.08 10.29
C SER A 79 10.18 -5.02 10.69
N THR A 80 9.50 -6.17 10.80
CA THR A 80 8.11 -6.28 11.22
C THR A 80 7.87 -5.63 12.59
N TYR A 81 8.76 -5.84 13.55
CA TYR A 81 8.62 -5.28 14.90
C TYR A 81 8.93 -3.77 14.93
N ALA A 82 9.96 -3.34 14.21
CA ALA A 82 10.28 -1.91 14.08
C ALA A 82 9.13 -1.13 13.42
N ASN A 83 8.54 -1.69 12.36
CA ASN A 83 7.39 -1.11 11.68
C ASN A 83 6.14 -1.13 12.57
N LEU A 84 5.96 -2.17 13.37
CA LEU A 84 4.84 -2.25 14.33
C LEU A 84 4.93 -1.13 15.36
N TYR A 85 6.13 -0.87 15.88
CA TYR A 85 6.37 0.25 16.79
C TYR A 85 6.07 1.60 16.15
N LYS A 86 6.55 1.85 14.93
CA LYS A 86 6.25 3.08 14.17
C LYS A 86 4.74 3.26 13.96
N THR A 87 4.04 2.19 13.63
CA THR A 87 2.59 2.20 13.36
C THR A 87 1.78 2.48 14.62
N LYS A 88 2.15 1.87 15.74
CA LYS A 88 1.56 2.18 17.05
C LYS A 88 1.80 3.63 17.44
N LYS A 89 3.01 4.16 17.22
CA LYS A 89 3.34 5.58 17.48
C LYS A 89 2.51 6.53 16.60
N ALA A 90 2.17 6.13 15.39
CA ALA A 90 1.31 6.89 14.48
C ALA A 90 -0.19 6.82 14.84
N GLY A 91 -0.57 6.07 15.88
CA GLY A 91 -1.96 5.91 16.32
C GLY A 91 -2.84 5.16 15.32
N VAL A 92 -2.24 4.35 14.44
CA VAL A 92 -2.99 3.60 13.43
C VAL A 92 -3.30 2.21 13.97
N GLU A 93 -4.58 1.96 14.24
CA GLU A 93 -5.07 0.63 14.60
C GLU A 93 -5.35 -0.22 13.36
N GLY A 94 -5.21 -1.53 13.50
CA GLY A 94 -5.54 -2.51 12.47
C GLY A 94 -6.04 -3.81 13.08
N ASN A 95 -6.77 -4.59 12.30
CA ASN A 95 -7.25 -5.91 12.68
C ASN A 95 -6.47 -7.01 11.93
N MET A 96 -6.70 -8.26 12.32
CA MET A 96 -6.18 -9.44 11.63
C MET A 96 -7.17 -10.03 10.62
N GLU A 97 -8.24 -9.32 10.30
CA GLU A 97 -9.26 -9.79 9.37
C GLU A 97 -8.78 -9.69 7.93
N GLY A 98 -9.08 -10.74 7.14
CA GLY A 98 -8.72 -10.83 5.74
C GLY A 98 -7.44 -11.60 5.45
N GLU A 99 -7.05 -11.62 4.18
CA GLU A 99 -5.88 -12.36 3.69
C GLU A 99 -4.65 -11.45 3.66
N GLY A 100 -3.73 -11.68 4.59
CA GLY A 100 -2.53 -10.85 4.78
C GLY A 100 -1.25 -11.42 4.19
N ARG A 101 -1.25 -12.59 3.55
CA ARG A 101 0.00 -13.21 3.06
C ARG A 101 0.41 -12.71 1.68
N LEU A 102 -0.54 -12.25 0.87
CA LEU A 102 -0.30 -11.71 -0.47
C LEU A 102 0.35 -10.33 -0.36
N LEU A 103 1.54 -10.15 -0.95
CA LEU A 103 2.26 -8.87 -0.89
C LEU A 103 1.73 -7.90 -1.95
N GLY A 104 1.53 -6.65 -1.54
CA GLY A 104 1.06 -5.54 -2.37
C GLY A 104 2.20 -4.72 -2.95
N GLY A 105 1.89 -3.49 -3.35
CA GLY A 105 2.86 -2.59 -3.94
C GLY A 105 2.29 -1.24 -4.32
N VAL A 106 3.16 -0.32 -4.72
CA VAL A 106 2.82 1.02 -5.18
C VAL A 106 3.33 1.21 -6.59
N TYR A 107 2.47 1.71 -7.47
CA TYR A 107 2.78 1.90 -8.87
C TYR A 107 2.45 3.34 -9.26
N LEU A 108 3.33 3.97 -10.02
CA LEU A 108 3.10 5.22 -10.71
C LEU A 108 3.01 4.92 -12.21
N ILE A 109 1.83 5.15 -12.77
CA ILE A 109 1.52 4.84 -14.16
C ILE A 109 1.21 6.15 -14.87
N ASN A 110 1.98 6.47 -15.90
CA ASN A 110 1.74 7.60 -16.78
C ASN A 110 1.27 7.08 -18.14
N LYS A 111 0.04 7.39 -18.53
CA LYS A 111 -0.60 6.84 -19.73
C LYS A 111 -0.57 5.30 -19.71
N ASN A 112 0.30 4.69 -20.51
CA ASN A 112 0.45 3.23 -20.62
C ASN A 112 1.81 2.72 -20.12
N GLU A 113 2.62 3.60 -19.51
CA GLU A 113 3.95 3.26 -19.03
C GLU A 113 4.02 3.30 -17.51
N MET A 114 4.59 2.24 -16.93
CA MET A 114 4.91 2.20 -15.51
C MET A 114 6.21 2.98 -15.29
N VAL A 115 6.09 4.20 -14.76
CA VAL A 115 7.22 5.11 -14.51
C VAL A 115 7.96 4.73 -13.23
N TYR A 116 7.24 4.21 -12.24
CA TYR A 116 7.79 3.72 -10.99
C TYR A 116 6.95 2.57 -10.44
N GLY A 117 7.62 1.62 -9.81
CA GLY A 117 6.98 0.47 -9.18
C GLY A 117 7.78 0.03 -7.95
N HIS A 118 7.14 0.09 -6.79
CA HIS A 118 7.63 -0.46 -5.54
C HIS A 118 6.82 -1.72 -5.21
N LEU A 119 7.51 -2.84 -5.08
CA LEU A 119 6.91 -4.14 -4.76
C LEU A 119 7.28 -4.50 -3.32
N GLU A 120 6.30 -4.54 -2.41
CA GLU A 120 6.53 -4.86 -0.98
C GLU A 120 7.29 -6.19 -0.86
N LYS A 121 8.51 -6.22 -0.31
CA LYS A 121 9.26 -7.48 -0.10
C LYS A 121 8.90 -8.13 1.23
N GLU A 122 8.52 -7.32 2.21
CA GLU A 122 8.24 -7.72 3.58
C GLU A 122 7.03 -6.95 4.13
N TRP A 123 6.58 -7.28 5.35
CA TRP A 123 5.48 -6.55 5.98
C TRP A 123 5.92 -5.16 6.44
N GLY A 124 5.23 -4.14 5.94
CA GLY A 124 5.55 -2.74 6.26
C GLY A 124 6.81 -2.25 5.52
N ASP A 125 7.19 -2.91 4.43
CA ASP A 125 8.08 -2.36 3.41
C ASP A 125 7.33 -1.25 2.67
N ASN A 126 7.20 -0.11 3.35
CA ASN A 126 6.47 1.04 2.84
C ASN A 126 7.31 1.75 1.79
N VAL A 127 6.65 2.27 0.76
CA VAL A 127 7.29 3.17 -0.19
C VAL A 127 7.75 4.47 0.51
N GLU A 128 8.94 4.96 0.16
CA GLU A 128 9.40 6.27 0.59
C GLU A 128 8.71 7.36 -0.23
N ILE A 129 8.18 8.38 0.45
CA ILE A 129 7.43 9.47 -0.20
C ILE A 129 8.35 10.22 -1.16
N GLU A 130 9.61 10.40 -0.78
CA GLU A 130 10.65 11.09 -1.54
C GLU A 130 10.86 10.43 -2.91
N GLU A 131 10.91 9.09 -2.97
CA GLU A 131 11.04 8.35 -4.23
C GLU A 131 9.85 8.59 -5.16
N ILE A 132 8.63 8.68 -4.62
CA ILE A 132 7.43 9.00 -5.40
C ILE A 132 7.52 10.41 -5.94
N LEU A 133 7.89 11.39 -5.11
CA LEU A 133 8.02 12.78 -5.53
C LEU A 133 9.11 12.98 -6.57
N GLU A 134 10.20 12.22 -6.50
CA GLU A 134 11.23 12.20 -7.55
C GLU A 134 10.72 11.55 -8.84
N ALA A 135 9.96 10.45 -8.74
CA ALA A 135 9.36 9.82 -9.90
C ALA A 135 8.33 10.73 -10.59
N LEU A 136 7.59 11.55 -9.83
CA LEU A 136 6.66 12.55 -10.37
C LEU A 136 7.36 13.62 -11.21
N LYS A 137 8.61 13.98 -10.90
CA LYS A 137 9.38 14.96 -11.70
C LYS A 137 9.72 14.45 -13.10
N LYS A 138 9.59 13.14 -13.36
CA LYS A 138 9.88 12.50 -14.65
C LYS A 138 8.65 12.43 -15.56
N ILE A 139 7.48 12.90 -15.10
CA ILE A 139 6.19 12.88 -15.79
C ILE A 139 5.84 14.29 -16.24
#